data_AF-A0A069DJA0-F1
#
_entry.id   AF-A0A069DJA0-F1
#
_cell.length_a   1.000
_cell.length_b   1.000
_cell.length_c   1.000
_cell.angle_alpha   90.00
_cell.angle_beta   90.00
_cell.angle_gamma   90.00
#
_symmetry.space_group_name_H-M   'P 1'
#
loop_
_entity.id
_entity.type
_entity.pdbx_description
1 polymer ?
#
loop_
_entity_poly.entity_id
_entity_poly.type
_entity_poly.pdbx_seq_one_letter_code
_entity_poly.pdbx_strand_id
1 'polypeptide(L)'
;MNIGSARQAAVNWVMSHGSQSPGYLGAYFSGSTVTLPDDATLSPSSDMDIVIVVHEVPSIKLGKFRYQNVLLEVTYLPWDLFDSVEKVLTNYHLAGSFRTNTIIADPYSRLYPIYQQVSQHFAQKSWVEKRCEDVLYKIKAGLHSIDMTQPLYDRITALLFPAAITTHVLLTAALQNPTVRLRYLRVREVLTQYNELPVYTELLQLLGCEQMTAEQVRQHLEQLEVTFDTAADVASTPFFFSSDITVSARPIVIEGSRELIESGNHLEAVFWIAATFARCHKILDTDAAPDTKQPLAPAFQALIDDLGIGTSESYLNRAEQIRNYLPALSKTADDMIAAHPHIWS
;
A
#
# COMPACT_ATOMS: atom_id res chain seq x y z
N MET A 1 -16.69 5.85 15.34
CA MET A 1 -15.69 6.57 16.16
C MET A 1 -15.13 7.72 15.32
N ASN A 2 -14.73 8.84 15.91
CA ASN A 2 -14.05 9.91 15.16
C ASN A 2 -12.52 9.72 15.14
N ILE A 3 -11.85 10.41 14.23
CA ILE A 3 -10.40 10.32 14.02
C ILE A 3 -9.62 10.76 15.28
N GLY A 4 -10.05 11.82 15.97
CA GLY A 4 -9.38 12.32 17.17
C GLY A 4 -9.35 11.29 18.31
N SER A 5 -10.47 10.60 18.54
CA SER A 5 -10.54 9.51 19.53
C SER A 5 -9.64 8.34 19.13
N ALA A 6 -9.59 8.02 17.83
CA ALA A 6 -8.74 6.95 17.33
C ALA A 6 -7.23 7.28 17.48
N ARG A 7 -6.84 8.53 17.20
CA ARG A 7 -5.49 9.05 17.46
C ARG A 7 -5.15 8.99 18.94
N GLN A 8 -6.07 9.37 19.84
CA GLN A 8 -5.82 9.28 21.27
C GLN A 8 -5.59 7.84 21.73
N ALA A 9 -6.37 6.87 21.22
CA ALA A 9 -6.16 5.46 21.50
C ALA A 9 -4.78 4.97 21.02
N ALA A 10 -4.38 5.36 19.82
CA ALA A 10 -3.05 5.07 19.26
C ALA A 10 -1.93 5.69 20.12
N VAL A 11 -2.04 6.96 20.51
CA VAL A 11 -1.10 7.64 21.41
C VAL A 11 -0.99 6.88 22.73
N ASN A 12 -2.12 6.52 23.35
CA ASN A 12 -2.14 5.76 24.60
C ASN A 12 -1.42 4.41 24.46
N TRP A 13 -1.64 3.73 23.33
CA TRP A 13 -0.96 2.47 23.05
C TRP A 13 0.55 2.66 22.90
N VAL A 14 1.00 3.66 22.13
CA VAL A 14 2.43 3.98 21.96
C VAL A 14 3.07 4.27 23.31
N MET A 15 2.46 5.11 24.13
CA MET A 15 3.04 5.49 25.41
C MET A 15 3.14 4.32 26.39
N SER A 16 2.15 3.41 26.37
CA SER A 16 2.07 2.29 27.33
C SER A 16 2.83 1.05 26.87
N HIS A 17 2.91 0.80 25.57
CA HIS A 17 3.45 -0.44 24.99
C HIS A 17 4.54 -0.18 23.94
N GLY A 18 4.28 0.67 22.95
CA GLY A 18 5.22 0.91 21.84
C GLY A 18 6.57 1.50 22.30
N SER A 19 6.54 2.35 23.33
CA SER A 19 7.72 2.94 23.96
C SER A 19 8.63 1.94 24.66
N GLN A 20 8.12 0.73 24.95
CA GLN A 20 8.86 -0.35 25.60
C GLN A 20 9.63 -1.22 24.60
N SER A 21 9.51 -0.95 23.29
CA SER A 21 10.27 -1.68 22.27
C SER A 21 11.78 -1.49 22.48
N PRO A 22 12.60 -2.56 22.40
CA PRO A 22 14.04 -2.44 22.46
C PRO A 22 14.58 -1.42 21.45
N GLY A 23 15.42 -0.50 21.91
CA GLY A 23 16.01 0.52 21.06
C GLY A 23 15.02 1.56 20.52
N TYR A 24 13.86 1.75 21.17
CA TYR A 24 12.87 2.78 20.82
C TYR A 24 13.49 4.18 20.75
N LEU A 25 13.14 4.92 19.69
CA LEU A 25 13.61 6.28 19.42
C LEU A 25 12.50 7.30 19.23
N GLY A 26 11.28 6.84 18.93
CA GLY A 26 10.13 7.70 18.73
C GLY A 26 9.03 7.01 17.93
N ALA A 27 7.94 7.72 17.71
CA ALA A 27 6.80 7.23 16.94
C ALA A 27 6.11 8.36 16.20
N TYR A 28 5.48 8.04 15.07
CA TYR A 28 4.68 8.98 14.28
C TYR A 28 3.51 8.28 13.57
N PHE A 29 2.49 9.05 13.21
CA PHE A 29 1.36 8.58 12.40
C PHE A 29 1.72 8.55 10.92
N SER A 30 1.23 7.53 10.20
CA SER A 30 1.33 7.45 8.74
C SER A 30 -0.04 7.20 8.10
N GLY A 31 -0.05 6.88 6.81
CA GLY A 31 -1.25 6.46 6.10
C GLY A 31 -2.22 7.58 5.72
N SER A 32 -3.45 7.19 5.39
CA SER A 32 -4.49 8.06 4.82
C SER A 32 -5.18 8.92 5.88
N THR A 33 -5.14 8.53 7.15
CA THR A 33 -5.83 9.23 8.24
C THR A 33 -5.09 10.48 8.72
N VAL A 34 -3.80 10.63 8.39
CA VAL A 34 -2.97 11.78 8.80
C VAL A 34 -3.56 13.13 8.40
N THR A 35 -4.19 13.22 7.23
CA THR A 35 -4.74 14.48 6.71
C THR A 35 -6.18 14.74 7.11
N LEU A 36 -6.83 13.79 7.81
CA LEU A 36 -8.22 13.94 8.22
C LEU A 36 -8.35 14.79 9.49
N PRO A 37 -9.39 15.64 9.60
CA PRO A 37 -9.63 16.40 10.82
C PRO A 37 -10.13 15.47 11.95
N ASP A 38 -9.94 15.88 13.20
CA ASP A 38 -10.23 15.04 14.36
C ASP A 38 -11.73 14.68 14.51
N ASP A 39 -12.61 15.53 14.01
CA ASP A 39 -14.06 15.34 14.06
C ASP A 39 -14.59 14.43 12.93
N ALA A 40 -13.78 14.14 11.90
CA ALA A 40 -14.17 13.22 10.84
C ALA A 40 -14.44 11.81 11.39
N THR A 41 -15.39 11.12 10.77
CA THR A 41 -15.69 9.73 11.08
C THR A 41 -14.55 8.84 10.56
N LEU A 42 -14.02 7.98 11.43
CA LEU A 42 -13.13 6.89 11.01
C LEU A 42 -13.99 5.79 10.38
N SER A 43 -13.72 5.47 9.10
CA SER A 43 -14.41 4.37 8.42
C SER A 43 -14.15 3.03 9.13
N PRO A 44 -15.15 2.14 9.24
CA PRO A 44 -14.94 0.77 9.71
C PRO A 44 -13.92 -0.03 8.88
N SER A 45 -13.70 0.37 7.62
CA SER A 45 -12.73 -0.22 6.70
C SER A 45 -11.34 0.44 6.77
N SER A 46 -11.09 1.30 7.78
CA SER A 46 -9.81 2.00 8.00
C SER A 46 -9.14 1.63 9.32
N ASP A 47 -7.82 1.66 9.30
CA ASP A 47 -6.91 1.49 10.43
C ASP A 47 -6.20 2.80 10.77
N MET A 48 -5.51 2.79 11.92
CA MET A 48 -4.57 3.84 12.31
C MET A 48 -3.15 3.32 12.15
N ASP A 49 -2.45 3.82 11.14
CA ASP A 49 -1.04 3.50 10.90
C ASP A 49 -0.13 4.22 11.89
N ILE A 50 0.62 3.42 12.65
CA ILE A 50 1.64 3.88 13.59
C ILE A 50 2.98 3.35 13.12
N VAL A 51 3.94 4.26 13.00
CA VAL A 51 5.34 3.89 12.79
C VAL A 51 6.10 4.04 14.09
N ILE A 52 6.79 2.98 14.49
CA ILE A 52 7.71 2.95 15.62
C ILE A 52 9.14 2.95 15.08
N VAL A 53 9.92 3.96 15.47
CA VAL A 53 11.32 4.09 15.05
C VAL A 53 12.21 3.47 16.12
N VAL A 54 13.06 2.53 15.71
CA VAL A 54 13.92 1.74 16.59
C VAL A 54 15.34 1.66 16.03
N HIS A 55 16.31 1.30 16.87
CA HIS A 55 17.64 0.92 16.38
C HIS A 55 17.61 -0.43 15.64
N GLU A 56 16.91 -1.42 16.19
CA GLU A 56 16.82 -2.77 15.62
C GLU A 56 15.36 -3.15 15.44
N VAL A 57 14.99 -3.50 14.20
CA VAL A 57 13.62 -3.92 13.87
C VAL A 57 13.37 -5.32 14.45
N PRO A 58 12.28 -5.53 15.21
CA PRO A 58 11.91 -6.86 15.70
C PRO A 58 11.74 -7.86 14.54
N SER A 59 12.20 -9.10 14.74
CA SER A 59 12.05 -10.18 13.76
C SER A 59 10.59 -10.55 13.52
N ILE A 60 9.75 -10.43 14.56
CA ILE A 60 8.31 -10.63 14.49
C ILE A 60 7.64 -9.25 14.55
N LYS A 61 6.93 -8.90 13.47
CA LYS A 61 6.16 -7.67 13.40
C LYS A 61 4.83 -7.84 14.15
N LEU A 62 4.42 -6.79 14.85
CA LEU A 62 3.12 -6.77 15.54
C LEU A 62 1.96 -6.65 14.54
N GLY A 63 2.12 -5.84 13.49
CA GLY A 63 1.11 -5.70 12.44
C GLY A 63 -0.20 -5.11 12.94
N LYS A 64 -1.31 -5.68 12.47
CA LYS A 64 -2.70 -5.24 12.77
C LYS A 64 -3.29 -5.90 13.99
N PHE A 65 -3.84 -5.10 14.91
CA PHE A 65 -4.56 -5.58 16.09
C PHE A 65 -5.53 -4.52 16.63
N ARG A 66 -6.51 -4.95 17.43
CA ARG A 66 -7.47 -4.03 18.06
C ARG A 66 -6.97 -3.52 19.41
N TYR A 67 -7.08 -2.22 19.62
CA TYR A 67 -6.84 -1.55 20.91
C TYR A 67 -7.89 -0.46 21.13
N GLN A 68 -8.60 -0.52 22.26
CA GLN A 68 -9.68 0.43 22.59
C GLN A 68 -10.70 0.61 21.44
N ASN A 69 -11.10 -0.49 20.79
CA ASN A 69 -12.00 -0.53 19.62
C ASN A 69 -11.46 0.10 18.32
N VAL A 70 -10.19 0.51 18.28
CA VAL A 70 -9.50 0.96 17.07
C VAL A 70 -8.67 -0.18 16.51
N LEU A 71 -8.66 -0.34 15.20
CA LEU A 71 -7.71 -1.21 14.53
C LEU A 71 -6.41 -0.42 14.29
N LEU A 72 -5.34 -0.81 14.97
CA LEU A 72 -4.02 -0.21 14.82
C LEU A 72 -3.19 -1.07 13.87
N GLU A 73 -2.44 -0.45 12.97
CA GLU A 73 -1.39 -1.10 12.18
C GLU A 73 -0.03 -0.56 12.63
N VAL A 74 0.81 -1.41 13.21
CA VAL A 74 2.14 -1.02 13.72
C VAL A 74 3.24 -1.51 12.80
N THR A 75 3.98 -0.55 12.25
CA THR A 75 5.19 -0.78 11.45
C THR A 75 6.43 -0.32 12.23
N TYR A 76 7.46 -1.17 12.25
CA TYR A 76 8.77 -0.83 12.82
C TYR A 76 9.73 -0.42 11.71
N LEU A 77 10.41 0.72 11.87
CA LEU A 77 11.45 1.18 10.95
C LEU A 77 12.78 1.42 11.68
N PRO A 78 13.92 1.05 11.08
CA PRO A 78 15.22 1.31 11.67
C PRO A 78 15.60 2.78 11.54
N TRP A 79 16.36 3.30 12.51
CA TRP A 79 16.88 4.67 12.52
C TRP A 79 17.69 5.04 11.28
N ASP A 80 18.35 4.09 10.64
CA ASP A 80 19.22 4.32 9.47
C ASP A 80 18.46 4.88 8.25
N LEU A 81 17.12 4.82 8.26
CA LEU A 81 16.26 5.48 7.27
C LEU A 81 16.07 6.98 7.54
N PHE A 82 16.39 7.43 8.75
CA PHE A 82 16.14 8.77 9.28
C PHE A 82 17.42 9.54 9.62
N ASP A 83 18.59 8.89 9.52
CA ASP A 83 19.88 9.49 9.90
C ASP A 83 20.28 10.72 9.06
N SER A 84 19.58 10.99 7.95
CA SER A 84 19.69 12.23 7.18
C SER A 84 18.35 12.70 6.60
N VAL A 85 18.19 14.02 6.53
CA VAL A 85 17.01 14.66 5.92
C VAL A 85 16.89 14.30 4.44
N GLU A 86 18.02 14.19 3.72
CA GLU A 86 18.05 13.82 2.30
C GLU A 86 17.48 12.42 2.04
N LYS A 87 17.80 11.44 2.90
CA LYS A 87 17.22 10.10 2.80
C LYS A 87 15.70 10.14 2.96
N VAL A 88 15.20 10.89 3.94
CA VAL A 88 13.77 11.02 4.18
C VAL A 88 13.09 11.76 3.03
N LEU A 89 13.67 12.85 2.54
CA LEU A 89 13.13 13.66 1.42
C LEU A 89 13.09 12.88 0.10
N THR A 90 14.05 11.97 -0.14
CA THR A 90 14.13 11.14 -1.34
C THR A 90 13.22 9.91 -1.27
N ASN A 91 12.94 9.41 -0.07
CA ASN A 91 12.11 8.22 0.11
C ASN A 91 10.62 8.58 -0.01
N TYR A 92 9.97 8.09 -1.07
CA TYR A 92 8.59 8.46 -1.37
C TYR A 92 7.56 7.96 -0.34
N HIS A 93 7.87 6.91 0.43
CA HIS A 93 7.02 6.42 1.52
C HIS A 93 7.19 7.19 2.83
N LEU A 94 8.39 7.73 3.09
CA LEU A 94 8.69 8.42 4.35
C LEU A 94 8.32 9.90 4.28
N ALA A 95 8.72 10.59 3.20
CA ALA A 95 8.58 12.04 3.08
C ALA A 95 7.16 12.53 3.36
N GLY A 96 6.15 11.80 2.85
CA GLY A 96 4.74 12.15 3.01
C GLY A 96 4.29 12.26 4.47
N SER A 97 4.85 11.45 5.35
CA SER A 97 4.51 11.47 6.78
C SER A 97 5.15 12.66 7.52
N PHE A 98 6.24 13.23 6.99
CA PHE A 98 6.98 14.34 7.60
C PHE A 98 6.70 15.70 6.95
N ARG A 99 5.78 15.78 5.97
CA ARG A 99 5.35 17.06 5.39
C ARG A 99 4.53 17.91 6.37
N THR A 100 3.90 17.26 7.35
CA THR A 100 3.14 17.84 8.47
C THR A 100 3.62 17.21 9.77
N ASN A 101 3.30 17.81 10.93
CA ASN A 101 3.67 17.22 12.20
C ASN A 101 2.78 16.01 12.52
N THR A 102 3.31 14.81 12.31
CA THR A 102 2.65 13.52 12.60
C THR A 102 3.24 12.83 13.83
N ILE A 103 4.18 13.47 14.52
CA ILE A 103 4.95 12.86 15.60
C ILE A 103 4.02 12.60 16.80
N ILE A 104 4.03 11.35 17.25
CA ILE A 104 3.33 10.89 18.45
C ILE A 104 4.22 11.08 19.67
N ALA A 105 5.49 10.69 19.56
CA ALA A 105 6.48 10.78 20.62
C ALA A 105 7.88 10.92 20.04
N ASP A 106 8.68 11.81 20.63
CA ASP A 106 10.08 12.07 20.25
C ASP A 106 10.94 12.30 21.51
N PRO A 107 11.13 11.27 22.36
CA PRO A 107 11.76 11.42 23.68
C PRO A 107 13.23 11.85 23.60
N TYR A 108 13.86 11.70 22.44
CA TYR A 108 15.27 12.06 22.22
C TYR A 108 15.43 13.28 21.29
N SER A 109 14.34 13.97 20.93
CA SER A 109 14.35 15.15 20.06
C SER A 109 15.02 14.90 18.70
N ARG A 110 14.81 13.71 18.12
CA ARG A 110 15.42 13.23 16.88
C ARG A 110 14.49 13.34 15.68
N LEU A 111 13.19 13.11 15.87
CA LEU A 111 12.21 13.14 14.78
C LEU A 111 11.76 14.57 14.44
N TYR A 112 11.65 15.45 15.43
CA TYR A 112 11.17 16.81 15.23
C TYR A 112 12.08 17.64 14.31
N PRO A 113 13.43 17.60 14.44
CA PRO A 113 14.31 18.28 13.48
C PRO A 113 14.14 17.77 12.03
N ILE A 114 13.92 16.47 11.85
CA ILE A 114 13.65 15.86 10.54
C ILE A 114 12.34 16.41 9.98
N TYR A 115 11.26 16.40 10.76
CA TYR A 115 9.97 16.98 10.38
C TYR A 115 10.12 18.44 9.93
N GLN A 116 10.82 19.28 10.69
CA GLN A 116 10.98 20.69 10.34
C GLN A 116 11.66 20.87 8.98
N GLN A 117 12.74 20.12 8.73
CA GLN A 117 13.47 20.22 7.46
C GLN A 117 12.67 19.61 6.31
N VAL A 118 12.07 18.43 6.50
CA VAL A 118 11.27 17.77 5.46
C VAL A 118 10.07 18.63 5.09
N SER A 119 9.30 19.15 6.05
CA SER A 119 8.13 19.99 5.76
C SER A 119 8.48 21.26 4.98
N GLN A 120 9.64 21.87 5.25
CA GLN A 120 10.13 23.03 4.52
C GLN A 120 10.53 22.71 3.08
N HIS A 121 11.19 21.57 2.87
CA HIS A 121 11.74 21.19 1.57
C HIS A 121 10.86 20.23 0.75
N PHE A 122 9.75 19.76 1.33
CA PHE A 122 8.92 18.71 0.74
C PHE A 122 8.50 19.06 -0.69
N ALA A 123 8.02 20.28 -0.92
CA ALA A 123 7.51 20.71 -2.23
C ALA A 123 8.59 21.26 -3.17
N GLN A 124 9.87 21.22 -2.81
CA GLN A 124 10.94 21.67 -3.70
C GLN A 124 11.07 20.71 -4.89
N LYS A 125 11.19 21.27 -6.09
CA LYS A 125 11.23 20.54 -7.36
C LYS A 125 12.24 19.40 -7.36
N SER A 126 13.48 19.69 -6.96
CA SER A 126 14.56 18.70 -6.92
C SER A 126 14.26 17.51 -6.00
N TRP A 127 13.53 17.71 -4.90
CA TRP A 127 13.12 16.64 -4.00
C TRP A 127 11.91 15.87 -4.51
N VAL A 128 11.00 16.51 -5.25
CA VAL A 128 9.88 15.82 -5.91
C VAL A 128 10.41 14.91 -7.01
N GLU A 129 11.31 15.40 -7.85
CA GLU A 129 11.98 14.63 -8.91
C GLU A 129 12.69 13.40 -8.33
N LYS A 130 13.53 13.59 -7.31
CA LYS A 130 14.21 12.49 -6.60
C LYS A 130 13.25 11.44 -6.04
N ARG A 131 12.07 11.83 -5.52
CA ARG A 131 11.07 10.86 -5.06
C ARG A 131 10.41 10.10 -6.20
N CYS A 132 10.11 10.77 -7.32
CA CYS A 132 9.61 10.09 -8.51
C CYS A 132 10.64 9.06 -9.03
N GLU A 133 11.92 9.42 -9.02
CA GLU A 133 13.02 8.51 -9.35
C GLU A 133 13.10 7.31 -8.39
N ASP A 134 12.93 7.51 -7.08
CA ASP A 134 12.89 6.43 -6.08
C ASP A 134 11.74 5.44 -6.36
N VAL A 135 10.55 5.93 -6.73
CA VAL A 135 9.42 5.07 -7.14
C VAL A 135 9.78 4.28 -8.41
N LEU A 136 10.29 4.94 -9.44
CA LEU A 136 10.68 4.30 -10.70
C LEU A 136 11.78 3.24 -10.50
N TYR A 137 12.75 3.52 -9.63
CA TYR A 137 13.79 2.56 -9.24
C TYR A 137 13.17 1.30 -8.61
N LYS A 138 12.23 1.46 -7.68
CA LYS A 138 11.56 0.32 -7.02
C LYS A 138 10.70 -0.50 -7.98
N ILE A 139 10.04 0.13 -8.94
CA ILE A 139 9.32 -0.59 -10.01
C ILE A 139 10.31 -1.46 -10.80
N LYS A 140 11.42 -0.87 -11.27
CA LYS A 140 12.45 -1.59 -12.03
C LYS A 140 13.07 -2.73 -11.23
N ALA A 141 13.42 -2.48 -9.97
CA ALA A 141 13.99 -3.49 -9.08
C ALA A 141 13.01 -4.65 -8.84
N GLY A 142 11.73 -4.35 -8.59
CA GLY A 142 10.68 -5.36 -8.43
C GLY A 142 10.52 -6.24 -9.67
N LEU A 143 10.44 -5.63 -10.86
CA LEU A 143 10.36 -6.36 -12.13
C LEU A 143 11.61 -7.19 -12.42
N HIS A 144 12.79 -6.76 -11.97
CA HIS A 144 14.04 -7.53 -12.12
C HIS A 144 14.11 -8.72 -11.15
N SER A 145 13.45 -8.62 -10.00
CA SER A 145 13.42 -9.67 -8.97
C SER A 145 12.44 -10.82 -9.25
N ILE A 146 11.71 -10.77 -10.37
CA ILE A 146 10.78 -11.81 -10.78
C ILE A 146 11.53 -13.13 -10.97
N ASP A 147 11.12 -14.14 -10.20
CA ASP A 147 11.62 -15.50 -10.27
C ASP A 147 10.49 -16.46 -10.65
N MET A 148 10.57 -17.05 -11.85
CA MET A 148 9.55 -17.93 -12.40
C MET A 148 9.49 -19.30 -11.71
N THR A 149 10.47 -19.64 -10.86
CA THR A 149 10.50 -20.87 -10.08
C THR A 149 9.68 -20.79 -8.79
N GLN A 150 9.30 -19.57 -8.37
CA GLN A 150 8.49 -19.36 -7.17
C GLN A 150 7.04 -19.86 -7.35
N PRO A 151 6.33 -20.17 -6.25
CA PRO A 151 4.91 -20.48 -6.29
C PRO A 151 4.09 -19.40 -6.98
N LEU A 152 2.94 -19.78 -7.56
CA LEU A 152 2.08 -18.87 -8.33
C LEU A 152 1.72 -17.61 -7.53
N TYR A 153 1.30 -17.73 -6.28
CA TYR A 153 0.95 -16.59 -5.43
C TYR A 153 2.10 -15.59 -5.21
N ASP A 154 3.34 -16.07 -5.13
CA ASP A 154 4.51 -15.21 -4.96
C ASP A 154 4.85 -14.49 -6.27
N ARG A 155 4.72 -15.18 -7.42
CA ARG A 155 4.86 -14.56 -8.74
C ARG A 155 3.81 -13.48 -8.99
N ILE A 156 2.53 -13.76 -8.68
CA ILE A 156 1.45 -12.77 -8.81
C ILE A 156 1.75 -11.52 -7.98
N THR A 157 2.20 -11.70 -6.73
CA THR A 157 2.62 -10.58 -5.87
C THR A 157 3.80 -9.81 -6.49
N ALA A 158 4.81 -10.52 -7.00
CA ALA A 158 6.00 -9.91 -7.60
C ALA A 158 5.71 -9.07 -8.84
N LEU A 159 4.65 -9.36 -9.59
CA LEU A 159 4.22 -8.57 -10.75
C LEU A 159 3.24 -7.45 -10.38
N LEU A 160 2.24 -7.75 -9.54
CA LEU A 160 1.18 -6.81 -9.19
C LEU A 160 1.69 -5.59 -8.45
N PHE A 161 2.67 -5.74 -7.55
CA PHE A 161 3.19 -4.61 -6.78
C PHE A 161 3.94 -3.59 -7.65
N PRO A 162 4.87 -3.98 -8.54
CA PRO A 162 5.46 -3.06 -9.51
C PRO A 162 4.43 -2.40 -10.44
N ALA A 163 3.43 -3.16 -10.93
CA ALA A 163 2.35 -2.60 -11.74
C ALA A 163 1.55 -1.54 -10.97
N ALA A 164 1.22 -1.83 -9.71
CA ALA A 164 0.45 -0.99 -8.82
C ALA A 164 1.10 0.35 -8.47
N ILE A 165 2.39 0.34 -8.18
CA ILE A 165 3.11 1.54 -7.71
C ILE A 165 3.51 2.47 -8.87
N THR A 166 3.18 2.14 -10.12
CA THR A 166 3.20 3.11 -11.23
C THR A 166 2.35 4.34 -10.91
N THR A 167 1.20 4.13 -10.25
CA THR A 167 0.34 5.21 -9.73
C THR A 167 1.07 6.13 -8.74
N HIS A 168 2.02 5.60 -7.97
CA HIS A 168 2.73 6.36 -6.94
C HIS A 168 3.69 7.39 -7.55
N VAL A 169 4.18 7.17 -8.78
CA VAL A 169 4.99 8.16 -9.50
C VAL A 169 4.19 9.45 -9.69
N LEU A 170 2.96 9.31 -10.19
CA LEU A 170 2.07 10.44 -10.50
C LEU A 170 1.51 11.10 -9.24
N LEU A 171 1.17 10.30 -8.21
CA LEU A 171 0.75 10.85 -6.92
C LEU A 171 1.87 11.66 -6.26
N THR A 172 3.11 11.18 -6.35
CA THR A 172 4.30 11.90 -5.85
C THR A 172 4.52 13.21 -6.60
N ALA A 173 4.42 13.19 -7.94
CA ALA A 173 4.50 14.37 -8.79
C ALA A 173 3.44 15.43 -8.45
N ALA A 174 2.26 14.99 -7.99
CA ALA A 174 1.16 15.85 -7.56
C ALA A 174 1.17 16.20 -6.05
N LEU A 175 2.28 15.95 -5.34
CA LEU A 175 2.42 16.16 -3.89
C LEU A 175 1.32 15.45 -3.05
N GLN A 176 0.73 14.38 -3.58
CA GLN A 176 -0.26 13.56 -2.90
C GLN A 176 0.42 12.42 -2.14
N ASN A 177 -0.11 12.06 -0.97
CA ASN A 177 0.41 10.93 -0.22
C ASN A 177 0.07 9.63 -0.98
N PRO A 178 1.06 8.83 -1.42
CA PRO A 178 0.81 7.61 -2.20
C PRO A 178 0.43 6.45 -1.29
N THR A 179 -0.79 6.51 -0.75
CA THR A 179 -1.36 5.42 0.08
C THR A 179 -1.85 4.27 -0.78
N VAL A 180 -1.77 3.04 -0.28
CA VAL A 180 -1.95 1.84 -1.10
C VAL A 180 -3.41 1.66 -1.53
N ARG A 181 -4.41 1.89 -0.65
CA ARG A 181 -5.78 1.43 -0.95
C ARG A 181 -6.43 2.15 -2.12
N LEU A 182 -6.50 3.47 -2.03
CA LEU A 182 -7.27 4.31 -2.94
C LEU A 182 -6.40 4.91 -4.05
N ARG A 183 -5.19 4.39 -4.29
CA ARG A 183 -4.23 5.00 -5.24
C ARG A 183 -4.75 5.15 -6.66
N TYR A 184 -5.51 4.17 -7.17
CA TYR A 184 -6.08 4.26 -8.52
C TYR A 184 -7.18 5.33 -8.59
N LEU A 185 -8.04 5.40 -7.57
CA LEU A 185 -9.03 6.47 -7.47
C LEU A 185 -8.36 7.85 -7.36
N ARG A 186 -7.35 7.97 -6.50
CA ARG A 186 -6.63 9.22 -6.28
C ARG A 186 -5.84 9.65 -7.51
N VAL A 187 -5.22 8.73 -8.24
CA VAL A 187 -4.48 9.07 -9.45
C VAL A 187 -5.42 9.46 -10.58
N ARG A 188 -6.62 8.87 -10.69
CA ARG A 188 -7.67 9.29 -11.62
C ARG A 188 -8.07 10.75 -11.42
N GLU A 189 -8.28 11.14 -10.16
CA GLU A 189 -8.58 12.53 -9.78
C GLU A 189 -7.44 13.48 -10.15
N VAL A 190 -6.19 13.11 -9.84
CA VAL A 190 -5.01 13.89 -10.19
C VAL A 190 -4.89 14.03 -11.72
N LEU A 191 -4.95 12.93 -12.47
CA LEU A 191 -4.81 12.96 -13.93
C LEU A 191 -5.91 13.80 -14.60
N THR A 192 -7.11 13.84 -14.02
CA THR A 192 -8.19 14.72 -14.49
C THR A 192 -7.82 16.19 -14.34
N GLN A 193 -7.19 16.58 -13.23
CA GLN A 193 -6.74 17.96 -13.00
C GLN A 193 -5.66 18.40 -14.01
N TYR A 194 -4.87 17.46 -14.49
CA TYR A 194 -3.80 17.71 -15.46
C TYR A 194 -4.22 17.47 -16.92
N ASN A 195 -5.49 17.10 -17.18
CA ASN A 195 -6.00 16.70 -18.51
C ASN A 195 -5.29 15.47 -19.13
N GLU A 196 -4.77 14.58 -18.28
CA GLU A 196 -4.03 13.37 -18.64
C GLU A 196 -4.84 12.10 -18.34
N LEU A 197 -6.17 12.18 -18.40
CA LEU A 197 -7.06 11.03 -18.11
C LEU A 197 -6.75 9.75 -18.92
N PRO A 198 -6.28 9.80 -20.19
CA PRO A 198 -5.88 8.58 -20.92
C PRO A 198 -4.83 7.72 -20.19
N VAL A 199 -3.93 8.35 -19.43
CA VAL A 199 -2.93 7.66 -18.60
C VAL A 199 -3.60 6.76 -17.56
N TYR A 200 -4.77 7.15 -17.04
CA TYR A 200 -5.50 6.32 -16.08
C TYR A 200 -5.88 4.96 -16.67
N THR A 201 -6.38 4.95 -17.90
CA THR A 201 -6.73 3.73 -18.64
C THR A 201 -5.49 2.86 -18.87
N GLU A 202 -4.36 3.47 -19.23
CA GLU A 202 -3.09 2.75 -19.41
C GLU A 202 -2.61 2.09 -18.10
N LEU A 203 -2.75 2.76 -16.95
CA LEU A 203 -2.41 2.18 -15.64
C LEU A 203 -3.30 0.98 -15.28
N LEU A 204 -4.59 1.01 -15.62
CA LEU A 204 -5.50 -0.13 -15.43
C LEU A 204 -5.19 -1.27 -16.40
N GLN A 205 -4.77 -0.95 -17.63
CA GLN A 205 -4.31 -1.93 -18.60
C GLN A 205 -3.06 -2.64 -18.09
N LEU A 206 -2.08 -1.92 -17.54
CA LEU A 206 -0.88 -2.51 -16.92
C LEU A 206 -1.19 -3.40 -15.71
N LEU A 207 -2.27 -3.12 -14.97
CA LEU A 207 -2.76 -4.02 -13.92
C LEU A 207 -3.45 -5.28 -14.51
N GLY A 208 -3.97 -5.17 -15.72
CA GLY A 208 -4.70 -6.24 -16.42
C GLY A 208 -6.19 -6.26 -16.17
N CYS A 209 -6.77 -5.15 -15.70
CA CYS A 209 -8.16 -5.11 -15.26
C CYS A 209 -9.05 -4.17 -16.07
N GLU A 210 -8.52 -3.39 -17.00
CA GLU A 210 -9.24 -2.33 -17.71
C GLU A 210 -10.57 -2.76 -18.38
N GLN A 211 -10.68 -4.03 -18.79
CA GLN A 211 -11.87 -4.59 -19.43
C GLN A 211 -12.77 -5.41 -18.48
N MET A 212 -12.43 -5.51 -17.19
CA MET A 212 -13.25 -6.26 -16.24
C MET A 212 -14.56 -5.55 -15.96
N THR A 213 -15.66 -6.29 -15.97
CA THR A 213 -16.96 -5.75 -15.59
C THR A 213 -17.14 -5.75 -14.07
N ALA A 214 -18.02 -4.88 -13.57
CA ALA A 214 -18.38 -4.87 -12.14
C ALA A 214 -18.92 -6.22 -11.65
N GLU A 215 -19.61 -6.97 -12.51
CA GLU A 215 -20.11 -8.31 -12.19
C GLU A 215 -18.97 -9.32 -12.02
N GLN A 216 -17.99 -9.34 -12.92
CA GLN A 216 -16.81 -10.19 -12.78
C GLN A 216 -16.04 -9.88 -11.50
N VAL A 217 -15.79 -8.60 -11.21
CA VAL A 217 -15.07 -8.19 -10.00
C VAL A 217 -15.85 -8.58 -8.73
N ARG A 218 -17.18 -8.46 -8.73
CA ARG A 218 -18.04 -8.90 -7.62
C ARG A 218 -17.92 -10.41 -7.39
N GLN A 219 -17.98 -11.20 -8.45
CA GLN A 219 -17.82 -12.67 -8.36
C GLN A 219 -16.46 -13.04 -7.78
N HIS A 220 -15.38 -12.36 -8.19
CA HIS A 220 -14.05 -12.57 -7.61
C HIS A 220 -14.00 -12.21 -6.12
N LEU A 221 -14.66 -11.12 -5.72
CA LEU A 221 -14.74 -10.75 -4.30
C LEU A 221 -15.51 -11.80 -3.48
N GLU A 222 -16.65 -12.30 -3.97
CA GLU A 222 -17.42 -13.34 -3.29
C GLU A 222 -16.61 -14.63 -3.09
N GLN A 223 -15.83 -15.04 -4.09
CA GLN A 223 -14.93 -16.19 -3.95
C GLN A 223 -13.75 -15.90 -3.00
N LEU A 224 -13.26 -14.66 -3.01
CA LEU A 224 -12.21 -14.23 -2.08
C LEU A 224 -12.71 -14.30 -0.63
N GLU A 225 -13.96 -13.95 -0.35
CA GLU A 225 -14.51 -14.02 1.00
C GLU A 225 -14.41 -15.44 1.59
N VAL A 226 -14.85 -16.44 0.83
CA VAL A 226 -14.76 -17.85 1.23
C VAL A 226 -13.30 -18.26 1.45
N THR A 227 -12.42 -17.86 0.52
CA THR A 227 -10.99 -18.17 0.58
C THR A 227 -10.30 -17.49 1.76
N PHE A 228 -10.68 -16.24 2.06
CA PHE A 228 -10.15 -15.44 3.16
C PHE A 228 -10.55 -16.05 4.50
N ASP A 229 -11.83 -16.35 4.68
CA ASP A 229 -12.34 -16.90 5.95
C ASP A 229 -11.68 -18.26 6.22
N THR A 230 -11.55 -19.10 5.18
CA THR A 230 -10.83 -20.39 5.31
C THR A 230 -9.35 -20.21 5.64
N ALA A 231 -8.65 -19.27 4.97
CA ALA A 231 -7.23 -19.02 5.23
C ALA A 231 -6.99 -18.45 6.63
N ALA A 232 -7.86 -17.54 7.09
CA ALA A 232 -7.77 -16.94 8.42
C ALA A 232 -8.00 -17.97 9.54
N ASP A 233 -8.88 -18.97 9.31
CA ASP A 233 -9.18 -20.02 10.28
C ASP A 233 -8.02 -21.02 10.48
N VAL A 234 -7.26 -21.30 9.43
CA VAL A 234 -6.16 -22.28 9.47
C VAL A 234 -4.77 -21.65 9.69
N ALA A 235 -4.65 -20.32 9.59
CA ALA A 235 -3.38 -19.62 9.68
C ALA A 235 -2.64 -19.91 10.99
N SER A 236 -1.43 -20.44 10.87
CA SER A 236 -0.55 -20.73 12.01
C SER A 236 0.89 -20.28 11.77
N THR A 237 1.33 -20.28 10.51
CA THR A 237 2.68 -19.85 10.13
C THR A 237 2.75 -18.32 10.03
N PRO A 238 3.71 -17.65 10.69
CA PRO A 238 3.88 -16.21 10.57
C PRO A 238 4.53 -15.84 9.22
N PHE A 239 3.84 -15.00 8.45
CA PHE A 239 4.30 -14.31 7.26
C PHE A 239 4.33 -12.80 7.51
N PHE A 240 5.09 -12.06 6.70
CA PHE A 240 5.21 -10.60 6.86
C PHE A 240 3.87 -9.84 6.72
N PHE A 241 2.86 -10.45 6.09
CA PHE A 241 1.51 -9.92 5.88
C PHE A 241 0.45 -10.64 6.74
N SER A 242 0.82 -11.56 7.64
CA SER A 242 -0.17 -12.41 8.33
C SER A 242 -1.27 -11.62 9.04
N SER A 243 -0.96 -10.42 9.55
CA SER A 243 -1.96 -9.58 10.22
C SER A 243 -3.05 -9.04 9.29
N ASP A 244 -2.83 -9.07 7.97
CA ASP A 244 -3.84 -8.69 6.97
C ASP A 244 -4.88 -9.81 6.74
N ILE A 245 -4.56 -11.06 7.07
CA ILE A 245 -5.45 -12.22 6.91
C ILE A 245 -5.89 -12.71 8.28
N THR A 246 -6.73 -11.92 8.93
CA THR A 246 -7.30 -12.21 10.24
C THR A 246 -8.76 -11.80 10.31
N VAL A 247 -9.53 -12.38 11.23
CA VAL A 247 -10.91 -11.96 11.52
C VAL A 247 -11.01 -10.46 11.80
N SER A 248 -10.01 -9.89 12.49
CA SER A 248 -10.00 -8.44 12.80
C SER A 248 -9.76 -7.57 11.57
N ALA A 249 -8.98 -8.05 10.59
CA ALA A 249 -8.67 -7.34 9.35
C ALA A 249 -9.72 -7.57 8.25
N ARG A 250 -10.58 -8.58 8.36
CA ARG A 250 -11.62 -8.89 7.35
C ARG A 250 -12.43 -7.66 6.92
N PRO A 251 -12.97 -6.80 7.80
CA PRO A 251 -13.75 -5.64 7.37
C PRO A 251 -12.94 -4.65 6.53
N ILE A 252 -11.65 -4.50 6.84
CA ILE A 252 -10.74 -3.64 6.09
C ILE A 252 -10.52 -4.19 4.67
N VAL A 253 -10.29 -5.49 4.55
CA VAL A 253 -9.92 -6.13 3.27
C VAL A 253 -11.13 -6.38 2.38
N ILE A 254 -12.21 -6.95 2.93
CA ILE A 254 -13.40 -7.34 2.17
C ILE A 254 -14.33 -6.16 1.95
N GLU A 255 -14.79 -5.51 3.03
CA GLU A 255 -15.81 -4.45 2.89
C GLU A 255 -15.23 -3.22 2.19
N GLY A 256 -13.93 -2.92 2.37
CA GLY A 256 -13.27 -1.86 1.60
C GLY A 256 -13.27 -2.10 0.09
N SER A 257 -13.14 -3.37 -0.36
CA SER A 257 -13.29 -3.72 -1.77
C SER A 257 -14.75 -3.70 -2.21
N ARG A 258 -15.69 -4.12 -1.35
CA ARG A 258 -17.13 -4.07 -1.64
C ARG A 258 -17.63 -2.65 -1.85
N GLU A 259 -17.26 -1.73 -0.95
CA GLU A 259 -17.59 -0.30 -1.02
C GLU A 259 -17.15 0.32 -2.36
N LEU A 260 -15.94 -0.03 -2.84
CA LEU A 260 -15.43 0.41 -4.13
C LEU A 260 -16.31 -0.08 -5.29
N ILE A 261 -16.64 -1.37 -5.31
CA ILE A 261 -17.48 -1.98 -6.36
C ILE A 261 -18.88 -1.35 -6.38
N GLU A 262 -19.53 -1.24 -5.21
CA GLU A 262 -20.88 -0.69 -5.07
C GLU A 262 -20.95 0.78 -5.46
N SER A 263 -19.87 1.53 -5.24
CA SER A 263 -19.74 2.93 -5.65
C SER A 263 -19.36 3.11 -7.13
N GLY A 264 -19.32 2.03 -7.92
CA GLY A 264 -18.97 2.04 -9.35
C GLY A 264 -17.47 2.03 -9.65
N ASN A 265 -16.61 1.98 -8.64
CA ASN A 265 -15.14 1.97 -8.74
C ASN A 265 -14.59 0.54 -8.62
N HIS A 266 -15.17 -0.38 -9.39
CA HIS A 266 -14.87 -1.81 -9.32
C HIS A 266 -13.44 -2.15 -9.77
N LEU A 267 -12.91 -1.46 -10.78
CA LEU A 267 -11.55 -1.71 -11.29
C LEU A 267 -10.48 -1.41 -10.24
N GLU A 268 -10.74 -0.42 -9.39
CA GLU A 268 -9.87 0.01 -8.31
C GLU A 268 -9.78 -1.03 -7.17
N ALA A 269 -10.75 -1.95 -7.07
CA ALA A 269 -10.75 -3.05 -6.11
C ALA A 269 -9.88 -4.25 -6.57
N VAL A 270 -9.62 -4.38 -7.87
CA VAL A 270 -9.03 -5.60 -8.46
C VAL A 270 -7.65 -5.92 -7.88
N PHE A 271 -6.79 -4.92 -7.69
CA PHE A 271 -5.48 -5.14 -7.08
C PHE A 271 -5.60 -5.77 -5.69
N TRP A 272 -6.52 -5.27 -4.86
CA TRP A 272 -6.67 -5.77 -3.49
C TRP A 272 -7.23 -7.17 -3.46
N ILE A 273 -8.18 -7.45 -4.35
CA ILE A 273 -8.72 -8.80 -4.50
C ILE A 273 -7.59 -9.77 -4.86
N ALA A 274 -6.80 -9.45 -5.89
CA ALA A 274 -5.70 -10.31 -6.35
C ALA A 274 -4.56 -10.45 -5.33
N ALA A 275 -4.14 -9.36 -4.70
CA ALA A 275 -3.10 -9.40 -3.66
C ALA A 275 -3.56 -10.19 -2.43
N THR A 276 -4.83 -10.09 -2.05
CA THR A 276 -5.38 -10.84 -0.92
C THR A 276 -5.53 -12.32 -1.25
N PHE A 277 -6.03 -12.67 -2.44
CA PHE A 277 -6.04 -14.05 -2.92
C PHE A 277 -4.66 -14.70 -2.85
N ALA A 278 -3.63 -14.02 -3.37
CA ALA A 278 -2.26 -14.52 -3.33
C ALA A 278 -1.79 -14.80 -1.89
N ARG A 279 -2.07 -13.88 -0.96
CA ARG A 279 -1.75 -14.04 0.47
C ARG A 279 -2.50 -15.21 1.11
N CYS A 280 -3.80 -15.34 0.83
CA CYS A 280 -4.60 -16.47 1.32
C CYS A 280 -4.05 -17.79 0.79
N HIS A 281 -3.74 -17.89 -0.51
CA HIS A 281 -3.18 -19.11 -1.08
C HIS A 281 -1.80 -19.47 -0.54
N LYS A 282 -0.97 -18.49 -0.18
CA LYS A 282 0.30 -18.75 0.51
C LYS A 282 0.09 -19.39 1.89
N ILE A 283 -0.89 -18.88 2.65
CA ILE A 283 -1.27 -19.45 3.94
C ILE A 283 -1.84 -20.86 3.75
N LEU A 284 -2.81 -21.03 2.87
CA LEU A 284 -3.45 -22.32 2.60
C LEU A 284 -2.45 -23.38 2.14
N ASP A 285 -1.48 -22.99 1.31
CA ASP A 285 -0.46 -23.92 0.82
C ASP A 285 0.42 -24.46 1.95
N THR A 286 0.70 -23.62 2.95
CA THR A 286 1.57 -23.92 4.09
C THR A 286 0.83 -24.62 5.23
N ASP A 287 -0.37 -24.15 5.57
CA ASP A 287 -1.05 -24.47 6.83
C ASP A 287 -2.29 -25.36 6.64
N ALA A 288 -2.85 -25.46 5.42
CA ALA A 288 -4.11 -26.20 5.19
C ALA A 288 -3.90 -27.63 4.66
N ALA A 289 -4.81 -28.53 5.01
CA ALA A 289 -4.88 -29.87 4.43
C ALA A 289 -5.25 -29.83 2.94
N PRO A 290 -4.86 -30.83 2.13
CA PRO A 290 -5.18 -30.89 0.70
C PRO A 290 -6.68 -30.71 0.39
N ASP A 291 -7.54 -31.39 1.14
CA ASP A 291 -9.00 -31.35 0.95
C ASP A 291 -9.60 -29.96 1.25
N THR A 292 -8.91 -29.14 2.04
CA THR A 292 -9.28 -27.75 2.32
C THR A 292 -8.83 -26.81 1.21
N LYS A 293 -7.60 -26.97 0.68
CA LYS A 293 -7.04 -26.02 -0.30
C LYS A 293 -7.41 -26.31 -1.75
N GLN A 294 -7.62 -27.58 -2.13
CA GLN A 294 -7.94 -27.96 -3.51
C GLN A 294 -9.24 -27.33 -4.05
N PRO A 295 -10.35 -27.29 -3.29
CA PRO A 295 -11.60 -26.68 -3.77
C PRO A 295 -11.50 -25.17 -4.01
N LEU A 296 -10.56 -24.48 -3.35
CA LEU A 296 -10.39 -23.03 -3.44
C LEU A 296 -9.49 -22.60 -4.62
N ALA A 297 -8.65 -23.50 -5.13
CA ALA A 297 -7.71 -23.21 -6.22
C ALA A 297 -8.35 -22.71 -7.54
N PRO A 298 -9.50 -23.25 -8.00
CA PRO A 298 -10.11 -22.81 -9.25
C PRO A 298 -10.51 -21.33 -9.26
N ALA A 299 -10.98 -20.79 -8.14
CA ALA A 299 -11.38 -19.39 -8.05
C ALA A 299 -10.18 -18.43 -8.23
N PHE A 300 -9.04 -18.78 -7.62
CA PHE A 300 -7.82 -18.00 -7.80
C PHE A 300 -7.29 -18.09 -9.23
N GLN A 301 -7.35 -19.27 -9.85
CA GLN A 301 -6.96 -19.42 -11.25
C GLN A 301 -7.84 -18.57 -12.18
N ALA A 302 -9.16 -18.55 -11.95
CA ALA A 302 -10.09 -17.74 -12.75
C ALA A 302 -9.75 -16.25 -12.70
N LEU A 303 -9.39 -15.71 -11.52
CA LEU A 303 -8.93 -14.32 -11.41
C LEU A 303 -7.63 -14.06 -12.18
N ILE A 304 -6.68 -15.00 -12.13
CA ILE A 304 -5.40 -14.87 -12.83
C ILE A 304 -5.60 -14.90 -14.35
N ASP A 305 -6.52 -15.73 -14.83
CA ASP A 305 -6.89 -15.81 -16.24
C ASP A 305 -7.55 -14.51 -16.70
N ASP A 306 -8.47 -13.95 -15.90
CA ASP A 306 -9.12 -12.66 -16.16
C ASP A 306 -8.13 -11.48 -16.14
N LEU A 307 -7.09 -11.52 -15.31
CA LEU A 307 -5.99 -10.55 -15.32
C LEU A 307 -5.09 -10.65 -16.58
N GLY A 308 -5.27 -11.72 -17.37
CA GLY A 308 -4.49 -12.00 -18.57
C GLY A 308 -3.05 -12.40 -18.27
N ILE A 309 -2.81 -13.07 -17.14
CA ILE A 309 -1.48 -13.53 -16.71
C ILE A 309 -1.46 -15.03 -16.32
N GLY A 310 -2.41 -15.82 -16.84
CA GLY A 310 -2.57 -17.25 -16.58
C GLY A 310 -1.46 -18.15 -17.13
N THR A 311 -0.61 -17.63 -18.03
CA THR A 311 0.51 -18.37 -18.62
C THR A 311 1.85 -17.68 -18.33
N SER A 312 2.94 -18.43 -18.31
CA SER A 312 4.28 -17.86 -18.15
C SER A 312 4.61 -16.80 -19.22
N GLU A 313 4.15 -17.01 -20.45
CA GLU A 313 4.34 -16.06 -21.56
C GLU A 313 3.55 -14.76 -21.31
N SER A 314 2.26 -14.85 -21.01
CA SER A 314 1.42 -13.68 -20.75
C SER A 314 1.89 -12.88 -19.53
N TYR A 315 2.33 -13.58 -18.49
CA TYR A 315 2.96 -12.98 -17.30
C TYR A 315 4.24 -12.20 -17.64
N LEU A 316 5.17 -12.80 -18.40
CA LEU A 316 6.43 -12.14 -18.76
C LEU A 316 6.18 -10.96 -19.72
N ASN A 317 5.26 -11.13 -20.68
CA ASN A 317 4.83 -10.04 -21.56
C ASN A 317 4.28 -8.86 -20.75
N ARG A 318 3.51 -9.12 -19.69
CA ARG A 318 3.02 -8.07 -18.78
C ARG A 318 4.17 -7.33 -18.09
N ALA A 319 5.16 -8.06 -17.56
CA ALA A 319 6.33 -7.46 -16.94
C ALA A 319 7.11 -6.56 -17.91
N GLU A 320 7.24 -6.98 -19.18
CA GLU A 320 7.88 -6.17 -20.23
C GLU A 320 7.05 -4.94 -20.61
N GLN A 321 5.73 -5.05 -20.71
CA GLN A 321 4.84 -3.92 -20.95
C GLN A 321 5.02 -2.83 -19.89
N ILE A 322 5.03 -3.21 -18.61
CA ILE A 322 5.26 -2.26 -17.51
C ILE A 322 6.63 -1.59 -17.66
N ARG A 323 7.68 -2.38 -17.94
CA ARG A 323 9.05 -1.86 -18.12
C ARG A 323 9.14 -0.85 -19.27
N ASN A 324 8.51 -1.18 -20.40
CA ASN A 324 8.52 -0.34 -21.60
C ASN A 324 7.69 0.93 -21.44
N TYR A 325 6.73 0.93 -20.52
CA TYR A 325 5.89 2.10 -20.22
C TYR A 325 6.58 3.12 -19.30
N LEU A 326 7.59 2.72 -18.51
CA LEU A 326 8.23 3.61 -17.52
C LEU A 326 8.76 4.93 -18.09
N PRO A 327 9.36 5.00 -19.30
CA PRO A 327 9.78 6.28 -19.87
C PRO A 327 8.62 7.24 -20.13
N ALA A 328 7.46 6.73 -20.60
CA ALA A 328 6.27 7.55 -20.82
C ALA A 328 5.71 8.05 -19.48
N LEU A 329 5.62 7.17 -18.48
CA LEU A 329 5.18 7.52 -17.13
C LEU A 329 6.07 8.59 -16.49
N SER A 330 7.40 8.48 -16.64
CA SER A 330 8.36 9.48 -16.17
C SER A 330 8.11 10.83 -16.80
N LYS A 331 7.90 10.86 -18.12
CA LYS A 331 7.61 12.10 -18.84
C LYS A 331 6.32 12.76 -18.34
N THR A 332 5.25 11.99 -18.15
CA THR A 332 3.99 12.53 -17.59
C THR A 332 4.22 13.13 -16.20
N ALA A 333 5.01 12.46 -15.35
CA ALA A 333 5.35 12.99 -14.04
C ALA A 333 6.17 14.29 -14.11
N ASP A 334 7.15 14.38 -15.02
CA ASP A 334 7.94 15.60 -15.24
C ASP A 334 7.07 16.77 -15.70
N ASP A 335 6.15 16.52 -16.63
CA ASP A 335 5.18 17.50 -17.13
C ASP A 335 4.26 17.99 -15.99
N MET A 336 3.79 17.07 -15.14
CA MET A 336 3.00 17.41 -13.95
C MET A 336 3.78 18.24 -12.93
N ILE A 337 5.05 17.88 -12.66
CA ILE A 337 5.94 18.62 -11.75
C ILE A 337 6.15 20.04 -12.27
N ALA A 338 6.43 20.20 -13.56
CA ALA A 338 6.65 21.49 -14.19
C ALA A 338 5.40 22.40 -14.14
N ALA A 339 4.21 21.81 -14.20
CA ALA A 339 2.94 22.54 -14.16
C ALA A 339 2.36 22.75 -12.74
N HIS A 340 2.91 22.12 -11.70
CA HIS A 340 2.33 22.16 -10.36
C HIS A 340 2.56 23.52 -9.65
N PRO A 341 1.50 24.25 -9.22
CA PRO A 341 1.63 25.62 -8.72
C PRO A 341 2.35 25.74 -7.36
N HIS A 342 2.36 24.67 -6.57
CA HIS A 342 3.03 24.64 -5.27
C HIS A 342 4.42 24.00 -5.29
N ILE A 343 4.90 23.55 -6.45
CA ILE A 343 6.28 23.09 -6.60
C ILE A 343 7.14 24.30 -6.97
N TRP A 344 8.26 24.46 -6.26
CA TRP A 344 9.15 25.61 -6.42
C TRP A 344 10.61 25.15 -6.58
N SER A 345 11.43 25.98 -7.22
CA SER A 345 12.83 25.68 -7.55
C SER A 345 13.78 25.69 -6.35
#